data_AF-A0A3D4DGY3-F1
#
_entry.id   AF-A0A3D4DGY3-F1
#
_cell.length_a   1.000
_cell.length_b   1.000
_cell.length_c   1.000
_cell.angle_alpha   90.00
_cell.angle_beta   90.00
_cell.angle_gamma   90.00
#
_symmetry.space_group_name_H-M   'P 1'
#
loop_
_entity.id
_entity.type
_entity.pdbx_description
1 polymer ?
#
loop_
_entity_poly.entity_id
_entity_poly.type
_entity_poly.pdbx_seq_one_letter_code
_entity_poly.pdbx_strand_id
1 'polypeptide(L)'
;MKRKNIKDIDMNNAYFHFTEKGNLKSIAQNGLKAQIGDASKLVDDKSRVCFSQGVKGILGIKNSFIWEFEHAKICDIPEGYKKYFDIKDFSSTDLIPKEIVYEALKRKFENEVYLVVDAKEGEDFLPEEINGLGSNFDIKGKEGHDISPKKISKLVIPNANNAWETIQYVYNNLIEKNPDIEGIIRMMNSNLDEMITYFRNKELEVPQNEDFTLKQRVARFLRKNNLFMNLEFVENFVHSQLDVFAIKKSKIPEEKVDSRKDFMEFISNNGEFRKEEFSHLSDSKSTAIEEIDKIIEQMNASRDENKDDERI
;
A
#
# COMPACT_ATOMS: atom_id res chain seq x y z
N MET A 1 -4.40 -26.99 -2.96
CA MET A 1 -4.72 -26.36 -4.27
C MET A 1 -3.42 -26.13 -5.03
N LYS A 2 -3.42 -26.33 -6.36
CA LYS A 2 -2.26 -26.03 -7.22
C LYS A 2 -1.96 -24.52 -7.21
N ARG A 3 -0.73 -24.14 -7.56
CA ARG A 3 -0.28 -22.76 -7.70
C ARG A 3 0.21 -22.54 -9.13
N LYS A 4 -0.13 -21.41 -9.75
CA LYS A 4 0.40 -21.00 -11.05
C LYS A 4 1.06 -19.63 -10.91
N ASN A 5 2.32 -19.51 -11.33
CA ASN A 5 3.02 -18.23 -11.33
C ASN A 5 2.51 -17.39 -12.50
N ILE A 6 2.34 -16.08 -12.30
CA ILE A 6 1.94 -15.14 -13.35
C ILE A 6 2.83 -15.20 -14.58
N LYS A 7 4.12 -15.53 -14.43
CA LYS A 7 5.08 -15.65 -15.54
C LYS A 7 4.78 -16.83 -16.46
N ASP A 8 4.05 -17.82 -15.98
CA ASP A 8 3.74 -19.07 -16.71
C ASP A 8 2.33 -19.04 -17.33
N ILE A 9 1.68 -17.87 -17.34
CA ILE A 9 0.29 -17.70 -17.76
C ILE A 9 0.25 -16.73 -18.94
N ASP A 10 -0.48 -17.10 -19.99
CA ASP A 10 -0.93 -16.14 -20.99
C ASP A 10 -1.99 -15.22 -20.37
N MET A 11 -1.52 -14.09 -19.84
CA MET A 11 -2.34 -13.12 -19.13
C MET A 11 -3.40 -12.43 -20.01
N ASN A 12 -3.38 -12.60 -21.34
CA ASN A 12 -4.39 -12.03 -22.22
C ASN A 12 -5.58 -12.98 -22.41
N ASN A 13 -5.33 -14.29 -22.41
CA ASN A 13 -6.34 -15.29 -22.75
C ASN A 13 -6.78 -16.17 -21.57
N ALA A 14 -6.04 -16.19 -20.47
CA ALA A 14 -6.38 -16.97 -19.29
C ALA A 14 -7.65 -16.48 -18.59
N TYR A 15 -8.32 -17.40 -17.88
CA TYR A 15 -9.52 -17.11 -17.10
C TYR A 15 -9.20 -16.98 -15.61
N PHE A 16 -9.84 -16.00 -14.97
CA PHE A 16 -9.58 -15.64 -13.58
C PHE A 16 -10.87 -15.54 -12.78
N HIS A 17 -10.89 -16.16 -11.60
CA HIS A 17 -11.96 -15.99 -10.63
C HIS A 17 -11.38 -15.34 -9.36
N PHE A 18 -12.07 -14.38 -8.77
CA PHE A 18 -11.69 -13.83 -7.46
C PHE A 18 -12.64 -14.32 -6.38
N THR A 19 -12.10 -14.59 -5.20
CA THR A 19 -12.87 -15.12 -4.07
C THR A 19 -12.26 -14.68 -2.75
N GLU A 20 -13.05 -14.67 -1.68
CA GLU A 20 -12.53 -14.40 -0.33
C GLU A 20 -11.51 -15.47 0.09
N LYS A 21 -10.45 -15.07 0.79
CA LYS A 21 -9.39 -15.97 1.28
C LYS A 21 -9.93 -17.14 2.09
N GLY A 22 -11.00 -16.91 2.87
CA GLY A 22 -11.68 -17.94 3.65
C GLY A 22 -12.21 -19.12 2.83
N ASN A 23 -12.54 -18.89 1.55
CA ASN A 23 -13.11 -19.92 0.68
C ASN A 23 -12.08 -20.92 0.14
N LEU A 24 -10.79 -20.60 0.24
CA LEU A 24 -9.71 -21.39 -0.40
C LEU A 24 -9.71 -22.87 0.02
N LYS A 25 -10.01 -23.16 1.29
CA LYS A 25 -10.06 -24.56 1.79
C LYS A 25 -11.21 -25.33 1.14
N SER A 26 -12.40 -24.74 1.10
CA SER A 26 -13.57 -25.35 0.48
C SER A 26 -13.36 -25.53 -1.02
N ILE A 27 -12.85 -24.50 -1.72
CA ILE A 27 -12.62 -24.57 -3.17
C ILE A 27 -11.55 -25.62 -3.52
N ALA A 28 -10.52 -25.78 -2.69
CA ALA A 28 -9.52 -26.82 -2.88
C ALA A 28 -10.10 -28.24 -2.80
N GLN A 29 -11.17 -28.43 -2.03
CA GLN A 29 -11.84 -29.72 -1.83
C GLN A 29 -12.96 -29.95 -2.86
N ASN A 30 -13.80 -28.94 -3.06
CA ASN A 30 -15.11 -29.06 -3.69
C ASN A 30 -15.20 -28.39 -5.06
N GLY A 31 -14.21 -27.56 -5.43
CA GLY A 31 -14.22 -26.75 -6.63
C GLY A 31 -14.96 -25.43 -6.43
N LEU A 32 -15.19 -24.71 -7.53
CA LEU A 32 -16.09 -23.55 -7.52
C LEU A 32 -17.50 -24.07 -7.74
N LYS A 33 -18.39 -23.74 -6.82
CA LYS A 33 -19.80 -24.09 -6.91
C LYS A 33 -20.57 -23.01 -7.65
N ALA A 34 -21.45 -23.42 -8.56
CA ALA A 34 -22.42 -22.53 -9.16
C ALA A 34 -23.30 -21.96 -8.06
N GLN A 35 -23.35 -20.62 -7.97
CA GLN A 35 -24.15 -19.92 -6.98
C GLN A 35 -24.52 -18.54 -7.50
N ILE A 36 -25.60 -17.96 -6.96
CA ILE A 36 -25.91 -16.56 -7.17
C ILE A 36 -25.02 -15.75 -6.22
N GLY A 37 -24.12 -14.94 -6.78
CA GLY A 37 -23.25 -14.07 -5.98
C GLY A 37 -24.06 -12.98 -5.25
N ASP A 38 -23.55 -12.48 -4.12
CA ASP A 38 -24.25 -11.43 -3.38
C ASP A 38 -24.41 -10.13 -4.18
N ALA A 39 -23.43 -9.76 -4.99
CA ALA A 39 -23.55 -8.63 -5.92
C ALA A 39 -24.50 -8.93 -7.08
N SER A 40 -24.59 -10.20 -7.49
CA SER A 40 -25.56 -10.67 -8.47
C SER A 40 -27.00 -10.69 -7.95
N LYS A 41 -27.27 -10.30 -6.69
CA LYS A 41 -28.65 -10.04 -6.22
C LYS A 41 -29.18 -8.68 -6.68
N LEU A 42 -28.29 -7.80 -7.16
CA LEU A 42 -28.64 -6.49 -7.72
C LEU A 42 -29.17 -6.61 -9.17
N VAL A 43 -29.04 -7.79 -9.79
CA VAL A 43 -29.46 -8.11 -11.15
C VAL A 43 -30.13 -9.48 -11.15
N ASP A 44 -31.09 -9.77 -12.03
CA ASP A 44 -31.75 -11.09 -12.09
C ASP A 44 -30.81 -12.16 -12.68
N ASP A 45 -29.84 -12.59 -11.88
CA ASP A 45 -28.80 -13.54 -12.29
C ASP A 45 -29.12 -14.98 -11.89
N LYS A 46 -28.46 -15.90 -12.58
CA LYS A 46 -28.64 -17.34 -12.40
C LYS A 46 -27.49 -17.94 -11.61
N SER A 47 -27.73 -19.13 -11.04
CA SER A 47 -26.68 -19.89 -10.38
C SER A 47 -25.61 -20.32 -11.38
N ARG A 48 -24.40 -19.74 -11.29
CA ARG A 48 -23.29 -20.04 -12.21
C ARG A 48 -21.94 -19.72 -11.56
N VAL A 49 -20.85 -20.15 -12.19
CA VAL A 49 -19.50 -19.70 -11.84
C VAL A 49 -19.06 -18.64 -12.86
N CYS A 50 -18.88 -17.40 -12.42
CA CYS A 50 -18.37 -16.32 -13.27
C CYS A 50 -16.85 -16.20 -13.17
N PHE A 51 -16.21 -15.81 -14.25
CA PHE A 51 -14.78 -15.52 -14.31
C PHE A 51 -14.49 -14.42 -15.33
N SER A 52 -13.38 -13.73 -15.12
CA SER A 52 -12.84 -12.75 -16.05
C SER A 52 -11.92 -13.41 -17.07
N GLN A 53 -11.83 -12.85 -18.27
CA GLN A 53 -10.79 -13.19 -19.23
C GLN A 53 -9.72 -12.09 -19.30
N GLY A 54 -8.48 -12.50 -19.11
CA GLY A 54 -7.29 -11.68 -19.32
C GLY A 54 -7.11 -10.50 -18.36
N VAL A 55 -6.05 -9.71 -18.61
CA VAL A 55 -5.76 -8.46 -17.90
C VAL A 55 -6.95 -7.50 -17.94
N LYS A 56 -7.62 -7.40 -19.10
CA LYS A 56 -8.79 -6.55 -19.27
C LYS A 56 -9.91 -6.95 -18.31
N GLY A 57 -10.15 -8.25 -18.11
CA GLY A 57 -11.17 -8.71 -17.18
C GLY A 57 -10.80 -8.51 -15.71
N ILE A 58 -9.52 -8.72 -15.34
CA ILE A 58 -9.04 -8.44 -13.97
C ILE A 58 -9.29 -6.99 -13.58
N LEU A 59 -8.91 -6.04 -14.45
CA LEU A 59 -9.02 -4.61 -14.18
C LEU A 59 -10.46 -4.10 -14.39
N GLY A 60 -11.09 -4.51 -15.49
CA GLY A 60 -12.42 -4.06 -15.89
C GLY A 60 -13.50 -4.40 -14.86
N ILE A 61 -13.53 -5.63 -14.33
CA ILE A 61 -14.50 -6.00 -13.29
C ILE A 61 -14.33 -5.14 -12.03
N LYS A 62 -13.09 -4.86 -11.63
CA LYS A 62 -12.81 -4.06 -10.44
C LYS A 62 -13.18 -2.60 -10.66
N ASN A 63 -12.90 -2.06 -11.83
CA ASN A 63 -13.35 -0.72 -12.24
C ASN A 63 -14.88 -0.61 -12.22
N SER A 64 -15.60 -1.62 -12.73
CA SER A 64 -17.07 -1.65 -12.69
C SER A 64 -17.61 -1.72 -11.26
N PHE A 65 -17.02 -2.55 -10.39
CA PHE A 65 -17.45 -2.61 -8.98
C PHE A 65 -17.29 -1.26 -8.28
N ILE A 66 -16.20 -0.54 -8.53
CA ILE A 66 -16.00 0.80 -7.96
C ILE A 66 -17.10 1.74 -8.45
N TRP A 67 -17.36 1.76 -9.76
CA TRP A 67 -18.41 2.59 -10.35
C TRP A 67 -19.79 2.31 -9.75
N GLU A 68 -20.19 1.04 -9.67
CA GLU A 68 -21.49 0.63 -9.14
C GLU A 68 -21.68 1.12 -7.69
N PHE A 69 -20.67 0.96 -6.83
CA PHE A 69 -20.76 1.43 -5.44
C PHE A 69 -20.68 2.95 -5.30
N GLU A 70 -19.97 3.67 -6.18
CA GLU A 70 -19.98 5.14 -6.19
C GLU A 70 -21.37 5.73 -6.54
N HIS A 71 -22.19 4.98 -7.29
CA HIS A 71 -23.54 5.40 -7.69
C HIS A 71 -24.65 4.73 -6.88
N ALA A 72 -24.30 3.81 -5.97
CA ALA A 72 -25.25 3.12 -5.11
C ALA A 72 -25.68 4.00 -3.93
N LYS A 73 -26.91 3.77 -3.46
CA LYS A 73 -27.35 4.29 -2.17
C LYS A 73 -26.85 3.39 -1.05
N ILE A 74 -26.75 3.95 0.14
CA ILE A 74 -26.36 3.22 1.35
C ILE A 74 -27.30 2.02 1.60
N CYS A 75 -28.61 2.20 1.41
CA CYS A 75 -29.62 1.14 1.55
C CYS A 75 -29.49 0.00 0.53
N ASP A 76 -28.80 0.24 -0.59
CA ASP A 76 -28.63 -0.73 -1.67
C ASP A 76 -27.35 -1.57 -1.50
N ILE A 77 -26.55 -1.32 -0.46
CA ILE A 77 -25.34 -2.11 -0.17
C ILE A 77 -25.74 -3.57 0.13
N PRO A 78 -25.27 -4.56 -0.64
CA PRO A 78 -25.59 -5.96 -0.40
C PRO A 78 -25.10 -6.43 0.98
N GLU A 79 -25.86 -7.32 1.63
CA GLU A 79 -25.56 -7.79 3.00
C GLU A 79 -24.12 -8.29 3.18
N GLY A 80 -23.63 -9.11 2.24
CA GLY A 80 -22.25 -9.64 2.28
C GLY A 80 -21.15 -8.57 2.16
N TYR A 81 -21.50 -7.35 1.71
CA TYR A 81 -20.58 -6.22 1.55
C TYR A 81 -20.58 -5.30 2.77
N LYS A 82 -21.66 -5.23 3.55
CA LYS A 82 -21.81 -4.30 4.69
C LYS A 82 -20.63 -4.36 5.67
N LYS A 83 -20.07 -5.56 5.90
CA LYS A 83 -18.90 -5.79 6.76
C LYS A 83 -17.63 -5.00 6.38
N TYR A 84 -17.55 -4.49 5.15
CA TYR A 84 -16.41 -3.69 4.67
C TYR A 84 -16.61 -2.18 4.82
N PHE A 85 -17.87 -1.74 4.90
CA PHE A 85 -18.25 -0.33 4.96
C PHE A 85 -18.26 0.16 6.41
N ASP A 86 -17.64 1.33 6.65
CA ASP A 86 -17.72 2.02 7.93
C ASP A 86 -18.97 2.93 7.96
N ILE A 87 -20.14 2.29 7.92
CA ILE A 87 -21.46 2.93 7.92
C ILE A 87 -22.25 2.38 9.10
N LYS A 88 -22.90 3.27 9.86
CA LYS A 88 -23.73 2.88 11.01
C LYS A 88 -25.18 2.65 10.64
N ASP A 89 -25.72 3.47 9.75
CA ASP A 89 -27.11 3.40 9.31
C ASP A 89 -27.19 2.94 7.85
N PHE A 90 -27.47 1.65 7.66
CA PHE A 90 -27.67 1.05 6.33
C PHE A 90 -29.10 1.23 5.79
N SER A 91 -29.95 2.05 6.41
CA SER A 91 -31.29 2.36 5.89
C SER A 91 -31.36 3.66 5.09
N SER A 92 -30.28 4.46 5.10
CA SER A 92 -30.23 5.74 4.38
C SER A 92 -30.35 5.56 2.87
N THR A 93 -31.11 6.47 2.25
CA THR A 93 -31.25 6.58 0.79
C THR A 93 -30.20 7.49 0.15
N ASP A 94 -29.26 8.02 0.93
CA ASP A 94 -28.16 8.84 0.43
C ASP A 94 -27.18 8.00 -0.38
N LEU A 95 -26.51 8.64 -1.34
CA LEU A 95 -25.40 8.03 -2.06
C LEU A 95 -24.24 7.74 -1.10
N ILE A 96 -23.52 6.65 -1.36
CA ILE A 96 -22.33 6.30 -0.59
C ILE A 96 -21.24 7.34 -0.91
N PRO A 97 -20.64 8.01 0.08
CA PRO A 97 -19.51 8.90 -0.17
C PRO A 97 -18.35 8.16 -0.84
N LYS A 98 -17.72 8.80 -1.82
CA LYS A 98 -16.69 8.20 -2.67
C LYS A 98 -15.52 7.62 -1.90
N GLU A 99 -15.04 8.34 -0.88
CA GLU A 99 -13.92 7.90 -0.03
C GLU A 99 -14.31 6.67 0.79
N ILE A 100 -15.58 6.56 1.20
CA ILE A 100 -16.10 5.39 1.92
C ILE A 100 -16.16 4.18 0.99
N VAL A 101 -16.51 4.36 -0.29
CA VAL A 101 -16.43 3.30 -1.32
C VAL A 101 -14.99 2.82 -1.47
N TYR A 102 -14.02 3.72 -1.59
CA TYR A 102 -12.61 3.37 -1.75
C TYR A 102 -12.09 2.57 -0.57
N GLU A 103 -12.34 3.02 0.66
CA GLU A 103 -11.92 2.29 1.86
C GLU A 103 -12.55 0.90 1.95
N ALA A 104 -13.86 0.80 1.70
CA ALA A 104 -14.57 -0.47 1.76
C ALA A 104 -14.08 -1.46 0.69
N LEU A 105 -13.93 -1.01 -0.55
CA LEU A 105 -13.49 -1.87 -1.65
C LEU A 105 -12.03 -2.28 -1.52
N LYS A 106 -11.15 -1.42 -0.99
CA LYS A 106 -9.78 -1.82 -0.67
C LYS A 106 -9.77 -2.95 0.35
N ARG A 107 -10.51 -2.82 1.47
CA ARG A 107 -10.62 -3.88 2.49
C ARG A 107 -11.16 -5.19 1.90
N LYS A 108 -12.15 -5.09 1.02
CA LYS A 108 -12.70 -6.24 0.28
C LYS A 108 -11.63 -6.90 -0.59
N PHE A 109 -10.93 -6.14 -1.42
CA PHE A 109 -9.90 -6.66 -2.32
C PHE A 109 -8.69 -7.22 -1.56
N GLU A 110 -8.37 -6.66 -0.38
CA GLU A 110 -7.36 -7.22 0.52
C GLU A 110 -7.80 -8.55 1.14
N ASN A 111 -9.11 -8.79 1.31
CA ASN A 111 -9.65 -10.07 1.75
C ASN A 111 -9.84 -11.08 0.59
N GLU A 112 -9.61 -10.68 -0.65
CA GLU A 112 -9.76 -11.53 -1.82
C GLU A 112 -8.42 -12.07 -2.34
N VAL A 113 -8.49 -13.10 -3.16
CA VAL A 113 -7.40 -13.65 -3.96
C VAL A 113 -7.90 -14.02 -5.35
N TYR A 114 -6.99 -14.03 -6.33
CA TYR A 114 -7.27 -14.55 -7.66
C TYR A 114 -6.92 -16.03 -7.79
N LEU A 115 -7.79 -16.74 -8.51
CA LEU A 115 -7.65 -18.10 -8.97
C LEU A 115 -7.55 -18.09 -10.49
N VAL A 116 -6.68 -18.92 -11.03
CA VAL A 116 -6.61 -19.25 -12.46
C VAL A 116 -7.53 -20.45 -12.70
N VAL A 117 -8.39 -20.32 -13.70
CA VAL A 117 -9.38 -21.34 -14.06
C VAL A 117 -9.04 -21.88 -15.44
N ASP A 118 -8.80 -23.18 -15.54
CA ASP A 118 -8.61 -23.88 -16.80
C ASP A 118 -9.98 -24.17 -17.45
N ALA A 119 -10.76 -23.11 -17.67
CA ALA A 119 -12.10 -23.16 -18.25
C ALA A 119 -12.03 -23.45 -19.75
N LYS A 120 -13.02 -24.19 -20.25
CA LYS A 120 -13.15 -24.55 -21.66
C LYS A 120 -14.49 -24.11 -22.21
N GLU A 121 -14.44 -23.41 -23.33
CA GLU A 121 -15.63 -23.08 -24.11
C GLU A 121 -16.37 -24.35 -24.52
N GLY A 122 -17.71 -24.32 -24.47
CA GLY A 122 -18.55 -25.48 -24.75
C GLY A 122 -18.60 -26.50 -23.62
N GLU A 123 -17.73 -26.42 -22.62
CA GLU A 123 -17.78 -27.23 -21.39
C GLU A 123 -18.25 -26.40 -20.20
N ASP A 124 -17.50 -25.36 -19.84
CA ASP A 124 -17.69 -24.56 -18.63
C ASP A 124 -18.48 -23.26 -18.85
N PHE A 125 -18.44 -22.73 -20.07
CA PHE A 125 -19.19 -21.54 -20.50
C PHE A 125 -19.59 -21.67 -21.98
N LEU A 126 -20.54 -20.84 -22.40
CA LEU A 126 -21.01 -20.76 -23.78
C LEU A 126 -20.69 -19.37 -24.38
N PRO A 127 -20.38 -19.27 -25.69
CA PRO A 127 -20.07 -17.99 -26.35
C PRO A 127 -21.21 -16.98 -26.25
N GLU A 128 -22.46 -17.46 -26.28
CA GLU A 128 -23.66 -16.62 -26.21
C GLU A 128 -23.85 -16.01 -24.80
N GLU A 129 -23.16 -16.55 -23.79
CA GLU A 129 -23.20 -16.10 -22.40
C GLU A 129 -22.06 -15.11 -22.06
N ILE A 130 -21.20 -14.75 -23.02
CA ILE A 130 -20.18 -13.69 -22.87
C ILE A 130 -20.90 -12.32 -22.89
N ASN A 131 -21.57 -11.97 -21.79
CA ASN A 131 -22.22 -10.67 -21.57
C ASN A 131 -22.45 -10.41 -20.07
N GLY A 132 -21.42 -10.59 -19.24
CA GLY A 132 -21.42 -10.04 -17.90
C GLY A 132 -21.11 -8.52 -17.94
N LEU A 133 -21.94 -7.72 -17.28
CA LEU A 133 -21.83 -6.25 -17.23
C LEU A 133 -21.64 -5.55 -18.61
N GLY A 134 -22.16 -6.15 -19.69
CA GLY A 134 -22.07 -5.62 -21.05
C GLY A 134 -20.66 -5.66 -21.68
N SER A 135 -19.78 -6.55 -21.21
CA SER A 135 -18.38 -6.59 -21.63
C SER A 135 -17.88 -7.97 -22.05
N ASN A 136 -17.02 -8.03 -23.08
CA ASN A 136 -16.48 -9.29 -23.62
C ASN A 136 -15.48 -9.99 -22.69
N PHE A 137 -15.20 -9.42 -21.51
CA PHE A 137 -14.21 -9.94 -20.57
C PHE A 137 -14.82 -10.55 -19.31
N ASP A 138 -16.12 -10.36 -19.07
CA ASP A 138 -16.86 -10.99 -17.97
C ASP A 138 -17.61 -12.21 -18.52
N ILE A 139 -17.06 -13.38 -18.22
CA ILE A 139 -17.51 -14.66 -18.74
C ILE A 139 -18.48 -15.28 -17.75
N LYS A 140 -19.74 -15.40 -18.16
CA LYS A 140 -20.74 -16.15 -17.42
C LYS A 140 -20.56 -17.64 -17.72
N GLY A 141 -20.30 -18.43 -16.68
CA GLY A 141 -20.34 -19.87 -16.79
C GLY A 141 -21.77 -20.36 -17.06
N LYS A 142 -21.84 -21.63 -17.49
CA LYS A 142 -23.12 -22.31 -17.70
C LYS A 142 -23.94 -22.37 -16.41
N GLU A 143 -25.24 -22.20 -16.56
CA GLU A 143 -26.20 -22.33 -15.46
C GLU A 143 -26.08 -23.69 -14.76
N GLY A 144 -25.96 -23.67 -13.44
CA GLY A 144 -25.83 -24.86 -12.59
C GLY A 144 -24.51 -25.64 -12.74
N HIS A 145 -23.54 -25.11 -13.49
CA HIS A 145 -22.28 -25.82 -13.76
C HIS A 145 -21.17 -25.45 -12.78
N ASP A 146 -20.70 -26.44 -12.03
CA ASP A 146 -19.56 -26.31 -11.12
C ASP A 146 -18.22 -26.44 -11.87
N ILE A 147 -17.18 -25.78 -11.36
CA ILE A 147 -15.81 -25.97 -11.84
C ILE A 147 -15.05 -26.92 -10.92
N SER A 148 -14.55 -28.02 -11.48
CA SER A 148 -13.77 -29.03 -10.75
C SER A 148 -12.52 -28.45 -10.06
N PRO A 149 -12.17 -28.90 -8.83
CA PRO A 149 -10.92 -28.53 -8.17
C PRO A 149 -9.66 -28.74 -9.04
N LYS A 150 -9.70 -29.70 -9.98
CA LYS A 150 -8.57 -30.02 -10.86
C LYS A 150 -8.25 -28.91 -11.87
N LYS A 151 -9.24 -28.08 -12.20
CA LYS A 151 -9.14 -26.93 -13.12
C LYS A 151 -8.73 -25.63 -12.41
N ILE A 152 -8.53 -25.66 -11.09
CA ILE A 152 -8.36 -24.46 -10.28
C ILE A 152 -6.95 -24.41 -9.71
N SER A 153 -6.28 -23.28 -9.95
CA SER A 153 -4.98 -22.97 -9.36
C SER A 153 -5.03 -21.61 -8.68
N LYS A 154 -4.34 -21.45 -7.54
CA LYS A 154 -4.13 -20.13 -6.96
C LYS A 154 -3.13 -19.35 -7.82
N LEU A 155 -3.47 -18.13 -8.21
CA LEU A 155 -2.54 -17.23 -8.88
C LEU A 155 -1.44 -16.81 -7.90
N VAL A 156 -0.19 -16.85 -8.36
CA VAL A 156 0.98 -16.40 -7.59
C VAL A 156 1.66 -15.28 -8.36
N ILE A 157 1.71 -14.11 -7.74
CA ILE A 157 2.44 -12.94 -8.22
C ILE A 157 3.54 -12.63 -7.19
N PRO A 158 4.77 -12.30 -7.63
CA PRO A 158 5.83 -11.88 -6.71
C PRO A 158 5.35 -10.74 -5.81
N ASN A 159 5.53 -10.90 -4.50
CA ASN A 159 5.20 -9.88 -3.48
C ASN A 159 3.71 -9.47 -3.40
N ALA A 160 2.78 -10.24 -4.01
CA ALA A 160 1.35 -10.02 -3.88
C ALA A 160 0.65 -11.23 -3.26
N ASN A 161 -0.12 -10.97 -2.21
CA ASN A 161 -0.78 -11.94 -1.34
C ASN A 161 -2.31 -11.83 -1.37
N ASN A 162 -2.84 -10.79 -2.00
CA ASN A 162 -4.27 -10.50 -2.09
C ASN A 162 -4.65 -9.91 -3.45
N ALA A 163 -5.95 -9.73 -3.68
CA ALA A 163 -6.46 -9.19 -4.94
C ALA A 163 -6.06 -7.73 -5.14
N TRP A 164 -6.01 -6.90 -4.08
CA TRP A 164 -5.57 -5.50 -4.20
C TRP A 164 -4.14 -5.37 -4.75
N GLU A 165 -3.19 -6.09 -4.17
CA GLU A 165 -1.79 -6.12 -4.64
C GLU A 165 -1.67 -6.74 -6.04
N THR A 166 -2.50 -7.74 -6.35
CA THR A 166 -2.58 -8.32 -7.70
C THR A 166 -3.03 -7.30 -8.73
N ILE A 167 -4.09 -6.54 -8.42
CA ILE A 167 -4.62 -5.48 -9.29
C ILE A 167 -3.56 -4.41 -9.52
N GLN A 168 -2.90 -3.93 -8.46
CA GLN A 168 -1.82 -2.95 -8.57
C GLN A 168 -0.66 -3.46 -9.44
N TYR A 169 -0.21 -4.70 -9.22
CA TYR A 169 0.84 -5.31 -10.03
C TYR A 169 0.45 -5.36 -11.51
N VAL A 170 -0.74 -5.88 -11.81
CA VAL A 170 -1.23 -6.04 -13.20
C VAL A 170 -1.40 -4.68 -13.87
N TYR A 171 -1.96 -3.70 -13.15
CA TYR A 171 -2.18 -2.34 -13.64
C TYR A 171 -0.87 -1.61 -13.94
N ASN A 172 0.08 -1.60 -13.00
CA ASN A 172 1.37 -0.95 -13.18
C ASN A 172 2.18 -1.60 -14.31
N ASN A 173 2.25 -2.94 -14.33
CA ASN A 173 2.94 -3.65 -15.40
C ASN A 173 2.27 -3.44 -16.78
N LEU A 174 0.96 -3.22 -16.85
CA LEU A 174 0.27 -2.87 -18.10
C LEU A 174 0.71 -1.49 -18.60
N ILE A 175 0.79 -0.49 -17.72
CA ILE A 175 1.28 0.85 -18.05
C ILE A 175 2.76 0.82 -18.46
N GLU A 176 3.62 0.21 -17.65
CA GLU A 176 5.07 0.12 -17.89
C GLU A 176 5.41 -0.50 -19.25
N LYS A 177 4.62 -1.49 -19.69
CA LYS A 177 4.82 -2.16 -20.99
C LYS A 177 4.23 -1.40 -22.16
N ASN A 178 3.35 -0.43 -21.93
CA ASN A 178 2.60 0.27 -22.97
C ASN A 178 2.56 1.78 -22.71
N PRO A 179 3.72 2.46 -22.60
CA PRO A 179 3.77 3.88 -22.24
C PRO A 179 3.03 4.77 -23.25
N ASP A 180 3.05 4.42 -24.53
CA ASP A 180 2.42 5.21 -25.60
C ASP A 180 0.89 5.28 -25.48
N ILE A 181 0.27 4.35 -24.76
CA ILE A 181 -1.18 4.29 -24.55
C ILE A 181 -1.57 4.38 -23.07
N GLU A 182 -0.67 4.84 -22.20
CA GLU A 182 -0.93 5.00 -20.76
C GLU A 182 -2.22 5.82 -20.51
N GLY A 183 -2.40 6.94 -21.21
CA GLY A 183 -3.59 7.77 -21.09
C GLY A 183 -4.89 7.01 -21.42
N ILE A 184 -4.85 6.12 -22.41
CA ILE A 184 -6.00 5.27 -22.77
C ILE A 184 -6.24 4.22 -21.68
N ILE A 185 -5.18 3.59 -21.15
CA ILE A 185 -5.28 2.60 -20.06
C ILE A 185 -5.92 3.24 -18.82
N ARG A 186 -5.48 4.44 -18.45
CA ARG A 186 -6.06 5.23 -17.34
C ARG A 186 -7.52 5.56 -17.60
N MET A 187 -7.83 6.08 -18.79
CA MET A 187 -9.20 6.42 -19.17
C MET A 187 -10.14 5.21 -19.14
N MET A 188 -9.72 4.05 -19.65
CA MET A 188 -10.53 2.83 -19.66
C MET A 188 -10.75 2.24 -18.26
N ASN A 189 -9.94 2.62 -17.28
CA ASN A 189 -10.00 2.14 -15.90
C ASN A 189 -10.10 3.32 -14.92
N SER A 190 -10.85 4.37 -15.28
CA SER A 190 -10.81 5.65 -14.58
C SER A 190 -11.12 5.57 -13.09
N ASN A 191 -12.14 4.80 -12.70
CA ASN A 191 -12.54 4.67 -11.29
C ASN A 191 -11.49 3.89 -10.50
N LEU A 192 -10.89 2.87 -11.12
CA LEU A 192 -9.78 2.13 -10.53
C LEU A 192 -8.52 3.00 -10.41
N ASP A 193 -8.18 3.78 -11.44
CA ASP A 193 -7.02 4.68 -11.42
C ASP A 193 -7.18 5.77 -10.36
N GLU A 194 -8.38 6.33 -10.23
CA GLU A 194 -8.70 7.32 -9.21
C GLU A 194 -8.60 6.72 -7.81
N MET A 195 -9.14 5.53 -7.56
CA MET A 195 -8.99 4.82 -6.29
C MET A 195 -7.51 4.51 -5.98
N ILE A 196 -6.72 4.05 -6.96
CA ILE A 196 -5.28 3.81 -6.78
C ILE A 196 -4.56 5.12 -6.43
N THR A 197 -4.92 6.22 -7.10
CA THR A 197 -4.34 7.55 -6.87
C THR A 197 -4.74 8.09 -5.50
N TYR A 198 -5.99 7.91 -5.07
CA TYR A 198 -6.47 8.25 -3.72
C TYR A 198 -5.60 7.57 -2.66
N PHE A 199 -5.38 6.25 -2.76
CA PHE A 199 -4.56 5.55 -1.77
C PHE A 199 -3.07 5.92 -1.87
N ARG A 200 -2.55 6.16 -3.08
CA ARG A 200 -1.18 6.66 -3.25
C ARG A 200 -1.00 8.00 -2.55
N ASN A 201 -1.95 8.92 -2.71
CA ASN A 201 -1.91 10.24 -2.07
C ASN A 201 -2.09 10.11 -0.55
N LYS A 202 -3.03 9.29 -0.08
CA LYS A 202 -3.25 9.04 1.35
C LYS A 202 -2.02 8.44 2.05
N GLU A 203 -1.25 7.62 1.34
CA GLU A 203 0.02 7.09 1.82
C GLU A 203 1.18 8.10 1.78
N LEU A 204 1.09 9.13 0.94
CA LEU A 204 1.98 10.29 0.96
C LEU A 204 1.58 11.29 2.07
N GLU A 205 0.29 11.34 2.40
CA GLU A 205 -0.32 12.07 3.50
C GLU A 205 -0.15 11.37 4.86
N VAL A 206 0.72 10.35 4.96
CA VAL A 206 1.16 9.82 6.27
C VAL A 206 1.50 11.02 7.15
N PRO A 207 0.83 11.13 8.31
CA PRO A 207 0.86 12.34 9.10
C PRO A 207 2.30 12.71 9.42
N GLN A 208 2.55 14.02 9.49
CA GLN A 208 3.75 14.66 10.05
C GLN A 208 4.03 14.25 11.52
N ASN A 209 3.40 13.20 12.04
CA ASN A 209 3.50 12.70 13.41
C ASN A 209 4.33 11.41 13.53
N GLU A 210 4.92 10.89 12.45
CA GLU A 210 6.12 10.06 12.56
C GLU A 210 7.29 10.87 11.99
N ASP A 211 8.30 11.18 12.81
CA ASP A 211 9.52 11.93 12.47
C ASP A 211 10.40 11.20 11.42
N PHE A 212 9.87 10.97 10.23
CA PHE A 212 10.65 10.48 9.10
C PHE A 212 11.25 11.66 8.37
N THR A 213 12.58 11.67 8.31
CA THR A 213 13.33 12.59 7.45
C THR A 213 12.93 12.38 5.99
N LEU A 214 13.13 13.40 5.16
CA LEU A 214 12.87 13.33 3.71
C LEU A 214 13.58 12.13 3.07
N LYS A 215 14.81 11.80 3.51
CA LYS A 215 15.57 10.63 3.03
C LYS A 215 14.86 9.32 3.33
N GLN A 216 14.22 9.19 4.49
CA GLN A 216 13.45 7.99 4.87
C GLN A 216 12.14 7.88 4.08
N ARG A 217 11.49 9.01 3.77
CA ARG A 217 10.32 9.02 2.88
C ARG A 217 10.70 8.56 1.47
N VAL A 218 11.82 9.07 0.95
CA VAL A 218 12.39 8.64 -0.35
C VAL A 218 12.75 7.15 -0.31
N ALA A 219 13.41 6.67 0.74
CA ALA A 219 13.74 5.25 0.88
C ALA A 219 12.50 4.34 0.92
N ARG A 220 11.44 4.74 1.64
CA ARG A 220 10.16 4.00 1.65
C ARG A 220 9.54 3.92 0.25
N PHE A 221 9.56 5.04 -0.47
CA PHE A 221 9.04 5.12 -1.83
C PHE A 221 9.81 4.20 -2.79
N LEU A 222 11.15 4.23 -2.77
CA LEU A 222 12.00 3.39 -3.60
C LEU A 222 11.77 1.90 -3.32
N ARG A 223 11.75 1.51 -2.04
CA ARG A 223 11.51 0.11 -1.63
C ARG A 223 10.14 -0.40 -2.07
N LYS A 224 9.10 0.40 -1.86
CA LYS A 224 7.71 -0.02 -2.12
C LYS A 224 7.42 -0.22 -3.59
N ASN A 225 7.97 0.64 -4.44
CA ASN A 225 7.76 0.59 -5.89
C ASN A 225 8.82 -0.27 -6.60
N ASN A 226 9.73 -0.90 -5.85
CA ASN A 226 10.87 -1.67 -6.38
C ASN A 226 11.72 -0.87 -7.40
N LEU A 227 11.76 0.46 -7.23
CA LEU A 227 12.44 1.36 -8.16
C LEU A 227 13.94 1.32 -7.89
N PHE A 228 14.69 0.89 -8.90
CA PHE A 228 16.15 0.85 -8.87
C PHE A 228 16.74 0.01 -7.73
N MET A 229 15.95 -0.84 -7.07
CA MET A 229 16.41 -1.73 -5.99
C MET A 229 17.44 -2.76 -6.46
N ASN A 230 17.58 -2.95 -7.77
CA ASN A 230 18.63 -3.75 -8.40
C ASN A 230 20.00 -3.04 -8.45
N LEU A 231 20.05 -1.75 -8.11
CA LEU A 231 21.29 -0.99 -7.98
C LEU A 231 21.74 -1.05 -6.52
N GLU A 232 22.93 -1.59 -6.30
CA GLU A 232 23.48 -1.83 -4.97
C GLU A 232 23.47 -0.57 -4.08
N PHE A 233 23.73 0.60 -4.66
CA PHE A 233 23.70 1.86 -3.90
C PHE A 233 22.29 2.27 -3.44
N VAL A 234 21.25 1.94 -4.22
CA VAL A 234 19.85 2.24 -3.88
C VAL A 234 19.36 1.28 -2.82
N GLU A 235 19.68 -0.01 -2.97
CA GLU A 235 19.41 -1.03 -1.96
C GLU A 235 20.07 -0.67 -0.63
N ASN A 236 21.37 -0.35 -0.64
CA ASN A 236 22.12 0.09 0.54
C ASN A 236 21.56 1.39 1.14
N PHE A 237 21.20 2.38 0.31
CA PHE A 237 20.53 3.59 0.77
C PHE A 237 19.21 3.26 1.47
N VAL A 238 18.36 2.46 0.86
CA VAL A 238 17.05 2.07 1.42
C VAL A 238 17.22 1.34 2.75
N HIS A 239 18.12 0.36 2.82
CA HIS A 239 18.44 -0.36 4.07
C HIS A 239 18.95 0.59 5.15
N SER A 240 19.90 1.46 4.82
CA SER A 240 20.47 2.43 5.77
C SER A 240 19.43 3.38 6.37
N GLN A 241 18.37 3.71 5.63
CA GLN A 241 17.34 4.64 6.08
C GLN A 241 16.19 3.94 6.83
N LEU A 242 15.87 2.69 6.49
CA LEU A 242 14.67 2.00 6.99
C LEU A 242 14.96 0.95 8.07
N ASP A 243 16.14 0.33 8.08
CA ASP A 243 16.46 -0.74 9.03
C ASP A 243 16.83 -0.23 10.42
N VAL A 244 17.11 1.07 10.55
CA VAL A 244 17.31 1.77 11.84
C VAL A 244 16.08 1.62 12.77
N PHE A 245 14.89 1.37 12.23
CA PHE A 245 13.67 1.12 13.01
C PHE A 245 13.51 -0.31 13.50
N ALA A 246 14.19 -1.29 12.90
CA ALA A 246 14.12 -2.68 13.36
C ALA A 246 14.73 -2.83 14.76
N ILE A 247 15.74 -2.02 15.08
CA ILE A 247 16.43 -2.01 16.37
C ILE A 247 15.60 -1.30 17.46
N LYS A 248 14.85 -0.24 17.12
CA LYS A 248 14.01 0.49 18.09
C LYS A 248 12.74 -0.24 18.52
N LYS A 249 12.29 -1.26 17.77
CA LYS A 249 11.07 -2.04 18.08
C LYS A 249 11.31 -3.25 19.00
N SER A 250 12.55 -3.60 19.36
CA SER A 250 12.84 -4.71 20.27
C SER A 250 13.31 -4.23 21.66
N LYS A 251 12.33 -4.01 22.56
CA LYS A 251 12.37 -3.91 24.05
C LYS A 251 13.38 -2.91 24.68
N ILE A 252 12.97 -2.07 25.65
CA ILE A 252 12.88 -2.34 27.12
C ILE A 252 12.14 -1.15 27.80
N PRO A 253 11.51 -1.33 29.00
CA PRO A 253 10.47 -0.45 29.58
C PRO A 253 10.95 0.90 30.12
N GLU A 254 9.98 1.81 30.31
CA GLU A 254 10.12 3.12 30.94
C GLU A 254 10.83 3.06 32.30
N GLU A 255 12.05 3.60 32.36
CA GLU A 255 12.62 4.18 33.56
C GLU A 255 12.94 5.66 33.29
N LYS A 256 12.60 6.55 34.22
CA LYS A 256 13.00 7.94 34.18
C LYS A 256 14.52 8.02 34.31
N VAL A 257 15.22 8.16 33.19
CA VAL A 257 16.66 8.39 33.17
C VAL A 257 16.93 9.84 32.78
N ASP A 258 17.70 10.52 33.63
CA ASP A 258 18.10 11.92 33.49
C ASP A 258 19.02 12.06 32.27
N SER A 259 18.44 12.52 31.16
CA SER A 259 19.04 12.62 29.83
C SER A 259 20.34 13.43 29.78
N ARG A 260 20.61 14.26 30.80
CA ARG A 260 21.89 14.97 30.91
C ARG A 260 23.03 14.06 31.35
N LYS A 261 22.77 13.07 32.21
CA LYS A 261 23.81 12.18 32.74
C LYS A 261 24.26 11.19 31.66
N ASP A 262 23.32 10.61 30.94
CA ASP A 262 23.57 9.68 29.82
C ASP A 262 24.23 10.38 28.64
N PHE A 263 23.85 11.62 28.36
CA PHE A 263 24.52 12.43 27.34
C PHE A 263 25.98 12.67 27.73
N MET A 264 26.27 13.06 28.97
CA MET A 264 27.65 13.28 29.43
C MET A 264 28.50 12.00 29.44
N GLU A 265 27.89 10.84 29.68
CA GLU A 265 28.56 9.53 29.65
C GLU A 265 28.84 9.07 28.21
N PHE A 266 27.93 9.35 27.28
CA PHE A 266 28.06 9.09 25.84
C PHE A 266 29.18 9.90 25.18
N ILE A 267 29.27 11.21 25.41
CA ILE A 267 30.41 12.01 24.90
C ILE A 267 31.72 11.72 25.63
N SER A 268 31.67 11.12 26.82
CA SER A 268 32.86 10.70 27.58
C SER A 268 33.36 9.29 27.19
N ASN A 269 32.75 8.63 26.20
CA ASN A 269 33.11 7.29 25.71
C ASN A 269 33.38 6.29 26.87
N ASN A 270 32.46 6.20 27.85
CA ASN A 270 32.59 5.32 29.03
C ASN A 270 33.93 5.43 29.80
N GLY A 271 34.55 6.61 29.84
CA GLY A 271 35.76 6.85 30.63
C GLY A 271 37.07 6.42 29.95
N GLU A 272 37.05 6.12 28.66
CA GLU A 272 38.25 5.71 27.91
C GLU A 272 39.26 6.86 27.68
N PHE A 273 38.88 8.12 27.94
CA PHE A 273 39.79 9.28 27.97
C PHE A 273 40.24 9.71 29.38
N ARG A 274 40.05 8.89 30.42
CA ARG A 274 40.49 9.19 31.80
C ARG A 274 41.48 8.17 32.38
N LYS A 275 42.43 7.70 31.57
CA LYS A 275 43.67 7.10 32.06
C LYS A 275 44.85 7.49 31.16
N GLU A 276 45.22 8.76 31.18
CA GLU A 276 46.63 9.12 31.22
C GLU A 276 46.84 9.92 32.51
N GLU A 277 47.68 9.39 33.38
CA GLU A 277 48.02 10.00 34.67
C GLU A 277 48.67 11.37 34.46
N PHE A 278 48.26 12.32 35.29
CA PHE A 278 48.83 13.65 35.39
C PHE A 278 50.35 13.61 35.58
N SER A 279 51.09 14.36 34.76
CA SER A 279 52.20 15.16 35.29
C SER A 279 52.54 16.34 34.39
N HIS A 280 52.53 17.52 35.00
CA HIS A 280 53.09 18.79 34.50
C HIS A 280 52.32 19.51 33.39
N LEU A 281 51.41 20.40 33.81
CA LEU A 281 51.56 21.86 33.62
C LEU A 281 50.31 22.54 34.17
N SER A 282 50.40 22.87 35.46
CA SER A 282 49.73 24.05 36.00
C SER A 282 50.20 25.29 35.21
N ASP A 283 49.34 26.30 35.14
CA ASP A 283 49.68 27.70 34.87
C ASP A 283 49.53 28.28 33.46
N SER A 284 48.77 27.67 32.54
CA SER A 284 48.52 28.28 31.20
C SER A 284 47.07 28.41 30.73
N LYS A 285 46.07 28.03 31.56
CA LYS A 285 44.64 28.22 31.23
C LYS A 285 44.00 29.48 31.82
N SER A 286 44.67 30.19 32.74
CA SER A 286 44.11 31.42 33.35
C SER A 286 44.16 32.61 32.40
N THR A 287 45.18 32.71 31.55
CA THR A 287 45.36 33.86 30.64
C THR A 287 44.39 33.87 29.46
N ALA A 288 44.06 32.71 28.89
CA ALA A 288 43.15 32.63 27.74
C ALA A 288 41.68 32.95 28.11
N ILE A 289 41.26 32.63 29.34
CA ILE A 289 39.91 32.93 29.81
C ILE A 289 39.79 34.41 30.18
N GLU A 290 40.82 34.99 30.81
CA GLU A 290 40.87 36.43 31.11
C GLU A 290 40.93 37.32 29.85
N GLU A 291 41.58 36.86 28.77
CA GLU A 291 41.58 37.56 27.48
C GLU A 291 40.20 37.54 26.79
N ILE A 292 39.47 36.42 26.90
CA ILE A 292 38.12 36.30 26.33
C ILE A 292 37.13 37.20 27.09
N ASP A 293 37.23 37.27 28.43
CA ASP A 293 36.35 38.15 29.23
C ASP A 293 36.60 39.64 28.95
N LYS A 294 37.86 40.05 28.74
CA LYS A 294 38.19 41.42 28.30
C LYS A 294 37.64 41.79 26.93
N ILE A 295 37.64 40.86 25.97
CA ILE A 295 37.07 41.07 24.64
C ILE A 295 35.56 41.25 24.73
N ILE A 296 34.89 40.47 25.59
CA ILE A 296 33.44 40.57 25.82
C ILE A 296 33.07 41.89 26.49
N GLU A 297 33.85 42.38 27.47
CA GLU A 297 33.62 43.69 28.09
C GLU A 297 33.83 44.86 27.11
N GLN A 298 34.88 44.83 26.28
CA GLN A 298 35.11 45.87 25.26
C GLN A 298 34.01 45.90 24.18
N MET A 299 33.51 44.73 23.77
CA MET A 299 32.40 44.63 22.83
C MET A 299 31.06 45.13 23.39
N ASN A 300 30.85 45.05 24.71
CA ASN A 300 29.64 45.57 25.35
C ASN A 300 29.71 47.08 25.58
N ALA A 301 30.87 47.63 25.95
CA ALA A 301 31.05 49.09 26.11
C ALA A 301 30.88 49.86 24.77
N SER A 302 31.35 49.30 23.67
CA SER A 302 31.23 49.88 22.31
C SER A 302 29.82 49.72 21.69
N ARG A 303 28.92 49.00 22.35
CA ARG A 303 27.54 48.79 21.90
C ARG A 303 26.55 49.81 22.50
N ASP A 304 26.92 50.46 23.59
CA ASP A 304 26.12 51.51 24.24
C ASP A 304 26.49 52.94 23.79
N GLU A 305 27.62 53.15 23.11
CA GLU A 305 27.96 54.46 22.51
C GLU A 305 27.27 54.73 21.15
N ASN A 306 26.68 53.72 20.51
CA ASN A 306 26.03 53.84 19.19
C ASN A 306 24.50 54.03 19.24
N LYS A 307 23.95 54.55 20.36
CA LYS A 307 22.51 54.85 20.49
C LYS A 307 22.15 56.34 20.59
N ASP A 308 23.12 57.25 20.51
CA ASP A 308 22.86 58.69 20.61
C ASP A 308 23.03 59.49 19.30
N ASP A 309 23.39 58.86 18.17
CA ASP A 309 23.62 59.56 16.87
C ASP A 309 22.50 59.37 15.82
N GLU A 310 21.26 59.11 16.23
CA GLU A 310 20.05 59.27 15.38
C GLU A 310 19.11 60.38 15.92
N ARG A 311 19.70 61.49 16.36
CA ARG A 311 19.01 62.79 16.44
C ARG A 311 19.92 63.90 15.95
N ILE A 312 19.80 64.26 14.67
CA ILE A 312 19.68 65.62 14.10
C ILE A 312 19.20 65.47 12.65
#